data_AF-A0A1E4DIZ4-F1
#
_entry.id   AF-A0A1E4DIZ4-F1
#
_cell.length_a   1.000
_cell.length_b   1.000
_cell.length_c   1.000
_cell.angle_alpha   90.00
_cell.angle_beta   90.00
_cell.angle_gamma   90.00
#
_symmetry.space_group_name_H-M   'P 1'
#
loop_
_entity.id
_entity.type
_entity.pdbx_description
1 polymer ?
#
loop_
_entity_poly.entity_id
_entity_poly.type
_entity_poly.pdbx_seq_one_letter_code
_entity_poly.pdbx_strand_id
1 'polypeptide(L)'
;MGTWTGWCYRFFAASSLTLLLLLTVAGLGQAQVVGEEAELDRLKAKAEDAMGNDDAESAAMNMGRAALMAAQLGKRQTEPGLRQVFKATEHLYRSQEHGYRGLALFRRAGGELPASAGVCGSLQLAQHELRHAQDTLAASETTDQPGAASPKLSAIRQTADDWAIVLSSMHSEFRCPD
;
A
#
# COMPACT_ATOMS: atom_id res chain seq x y z
N MET A 1 47.61 -29.86 38.64
CA MET A 1 46.21 -30.11 38.24
C MET A 1 45.47 -28.79 38.34
N GLY A 2 45.11 -28.16 37.22
CA GLY A 2 44.48 -26.84 37.27
C GLY A 2 44.26 -26.19 35.90
N THR A 3 43.41 -26.79 35.06
CA THR A 3 42.95 -26.20 33.79
C THR A 3 41.54 -26.69 33.45
N TRP A 4 40.58 -26.50 34.36
CA TRP A 4 39.17 -26.87 34.14
C TRP A 4 38.19 -25.68 34.24
N THR A 5 38.70 -24.45 34.27
CA THR A 5 37.87 -23.22 34.34
C THR A 5 37.84 -22.43 33.04
N GLY A 6 38.81 -22.63 32.14
CA GLY A 6 38.92 -21.88 30.88
C GLY A 6 38.00 -22.34 29.75
N TRP A 7 37.51 -23.59 29.79
CA TRP A 7 36.68 -24.15 28.71
C TRP A 7 35.22 -23.73 28.81
N CYS A 8 34.65 -23.67 30.02
CA CYS A 8 33.27 -23.18 30.23
C CYS A 8 33.13 -21.69 29.87
N TYR A 9 34.13 -20.85 30.17
CA TYR A 9 34.09 -19.42 29.84
C TYR A 9 34.06 -19.14 28.33
N ARG A 10 34.77 -19.95 27.53
CA ARG A 10 34.79 -19.80 26.06
C ARG A 10 33.47 -20.22 25.41
N PHE A 11 32.83 -21.27 25.92
CA PHE A 11 31.52 -21.71 25.43
C PHE A 11 30.39 -20.73 25.80
N PHE A 12 30.40 -20.20 27.03
CA PHE A 12 29.45 -19.17 27.44
C PHE A 12 29.66 -17.86 26.69
N ALA A 13 30.90 -17.40 26.51
CA ALA A 13 31.18 -16.20 25.72
C ALA A 13 30.76 -16.35 24.25
N ALA A 14 30.98 -17.51 23.64
CA ALA A 14 30.57 -17.78 22.26
C ALA A 14 29.02 -17.81 22.10
N SER A 15 28.29 -18.42 23.05
CA SER A 15 26.82 -18.42 23.05
C SER A 15 26.22 -17.04 23.31
N SER A 16 26.81 -16.26 24.20
CA SER A 16 26.36 -14.88 24.45
C SER A 16 26.61 -13.99 23.24
N LEU A 17 27.72 -14.18 22.52
CA LEU A 17 28.06 -13.41 21.32
C LEU A 17 27.13 -13.73 20.15
N THR A 18 26.78 -15.01 19.93
CA THR A 18 25.80 -15.41 18.91
C THR A 18 24.40 -14.93 19.24
N LEU A 19 23.99 -14.96 20.51
CA LEU A 19 22.70 -14.40 20.94
C LEU A 19 22.63 -12.88 20.72
N LEU A 20 23.72 -12.14 21.02
CA LEU A 20 23.80 -10.70 20.75
C LEU A 20 23.72 -10.39 19.26
N LEU A 21 24.40 -11.17 18.41
CA LEU A 21 24.37 -11.02 16.94
C LEU A 21 22.99 -11.31 16.35
N LEU A 22 22.25 -12.27 16.90
CA LEU A 22 20.87 -12.55 16.46
C LEU A 22 19.91 -11.43 16.85
N LEU A 23 20.09 -10.83 18.02
CA LEU A 23 19.27 -9.70 18.48
C LEU A 23 19.50 -8.43 17.65
N THR A 24 20.73 -8.15 17.20
CA THR A 24 21.00 -7.00 16.33
C THR A 24 20.40 -7.17 14.94
N VAL A 25 20.46 -8.37 14.36
CA VAL A 25 19.87 -8.66 13.04
C VAL A 25 18.34 -8.54 13.09
N ALA A 26 17.70 -9.02 14.16
CA ALA A 26 16.25 -8.89 14.33
C ALA A 26 15.80 -7.42 14.47
N GLY A 27 16.58 -6.59 15.19
CA GLY A 27 16.29 -5.17 15.37
C GLY A 27 16.41 -4.34 14.08
N LEU A 28 17.37 -4.67 13.21
CA LEU A 28 17.54 -4.00 11.91
C LEU A 28 16.34 -4.25 10.98
N GLY A 29 15.79 -5.46 10.97
CA GLY A 29 14.62 -5.81 10.17
C GLY A 29 13.35 -5.05 10.59
N GLN A 30 13.13 -4.89 11.90
CA GLN A 30 11.99 -4.13 12.42
C GLN A 30 12.12 -2.63 12.12
N ALA A 31 13.31 -2.05 12.27
CA ALA A 31 13.56 -0.64 11.92
C ALA A 31 13.36 -0.37 10.42
N GLN A 32 13.74 -1.32 9.57
CA GLN A 32 13.54 -1.21 8.12
C GLN A 32 12.04 -1.21 7.74
N VAL A 33 11.22 -2.09 8.33
CA VAL A 33 9.77 -2.12 8.08
C VAL A 33 9.08 -0.85 8.57
N VAL A 34 9.45 -0.34 9.75
CA VAL A 34 8.91 0.93 10.28
C VAL A 34 9.26 2.11 9.36
N GLY A 35 10.48 2.16 8.83
CA GLY A 35 10.88 3.18 7.85
C GLY A 35 10.13 3.06 6.52
N GLU A 36 9.81 1.83 6.11
CA GLU A 36 9.06 1.56 4.89
C GLU A 36 7.57 1.95 5.02
N GLU A 37 6.92 1.66 6.15
CA GLU A 37 5.56 2.15 6.43
C GLU A 37 5.51 3.69 6.47
N ALA A 38 6.52 4.34 7.05
CA ALA A 38 6.59 5.81 7.07
C ALA A 38 6.78 6.41 5.66
N GLU A 39 7.57 5.78 4.79
CA GLU A 39 7.71 6.22 3.40
C GLU A 39 6.41 5.95 2.61
N LEU A 40 5.66 4.89 2.90
CA LEU A 40 4.34 4.66 2.31
C LEU A 40 3.39 5.83 2.62
N ASP A 41 3.29 6.23 3.88
CA ASP A 41 2.45 7.35 4.31
C ASP A 41 2.91 8.67 3.68
N ARG A 42 4.23 8.88 3.57
CA ARG A 42 4.80 10.04 2.89
C ARG A 42 4.43 10.09 1.41
N LEU A 43 4.41 8.95 0.71
CA LEU A 43 4.04 8.89 -0.71
C LEU A 43 2.57 9.20 -0.92
N LYS A 44 1.71 8.70 -0.02
CA LYS A 44 0.30 9.05 0.00
C LYS A 44 0.11 10.56 0.19
N ALA A 45 0.73 11.15 1.21
CA ALA A 45 0.65 12.58 1.47
C ALA A 45 1.12 13.42 0.27
N LYS A 46 2.23 13.02 -0.37
CA LYS A 46 2.71 13.70 -1.60
C LYS A 46 1.73 13.62 -2.76
N ALA A 47 1.00 12.52 -2.90
CA ALA A 47 -0.01 12.39 -3.94
C ALA A 47 -1.21 13.29 -3.65
N GLU A 48 -1.65 13.35 -2.39
CA GLU A 48 -2.74 14.24 -1.94
C GLU A 48 -2.36 15.72 -2.09
N ASP A 49 -1.14 16.09 -1.69
CA ASP A 49 -0.60 17.44 -1.88
C ASP A 49 -0.51 17.82 -3.36
N ALA A 50 -0.06 16.89 -4.22
CA ALA A 50 -0.01 17.12 -5.66
C ALA A 50 -1.41 17.34 -6.24
N MET A 51 -2.39 16.53 -5.83
CA MET A 51 -3.79 16.74 -6.22
C MET A 51 -4.34 18.09 -5.74
N GLY A 52 -4.03 18.50 -4.51
CA GLY A 52 -4.41 19.81 -3.97
C GLY A 52 -3.81 20.98 -4.74
N ASN A 53 -2.72 20.74 -5.47
CA ASN A 53 -2.08 21.70 -6.37
C ASN A 53 -2.45 21.49 -7.86
N ASP A 54 -3.54 20.75 -8.13
CA ASP A 54 -4.02 20.41 -9.47
C ASP A 54 -3.04 19.63 -10.37
N ASP A 55 -2.00 19.04 -9.79
CA ASP A 55 -1.01 18.22 -10.49
C ASP A 55 -1.37 16.72 -10.41
N ALA A 56 -2.36 16.34 -11.23
CA ALA A 56 -2.83 14.96 -11.31
C ALA A 56 -1.78 13.97 -11.83
N GLU A 57 -0.82 14.42 -12.63
CA GLU A 57 0.26 13.56 -13.12
C GLU A 57 1.23 13.20 -11.97
N SER A 58 1.65 14.20 -11.19
CA SER A 58 2.50 13.97 -10.01
C SER A 58 1.78 13.16 -8.94
N ALA A 59 0.47 13.37 -8.77
CA ALA A 59 -0.34 12.53 -7.89
C ALA A 59 -0.33 11.06 -8.34
N ALA A 60 -0.56 10.80 -9.63
CA ALA A 60 -0.51 9.45 -10.19
C ALA A 60 0.85 8.79 -9.96
N MET A 61 1.95 9.51 -10.20
CA MET A 61 3.31 8.98 -9.98
C MET A 61 3.58 8.62 -8.53
N ASN A 62 3.24 9.50 -7.58
CA ASN A 62 3.47 9.25 -6.15
C ASN A 62 2.60 8.11 -5.64
N MET A 63 1.34 8.03 -6.09
CA MET A 63 0.44 6.96 -5.70
C MET A 63 0.85 5.60 -6.30
N GLY A 64 1.34 5.57 -7.54
CA GLY A 64 1.93 4.37 -8.13
C GLY A 64 3.17 3.87 -7.38
N ARG A 65 4.02 4.79 -6.88
CA ARG A 65 5.13 4.44 -5.98
C ARG A 65 4.62 3.90 -4.64
N ALA A 66 3.55 4.48 -4.09
CA ALA A 66 2.92 3.99 -2.86
C ALA A 66 2.39 2.56 -3.06
N ALA A 67 1.76 2.27 -4.20
CA ALA A 67 1.28 0.92 -4.51
C ALA A 67 2.42 -0.12 -4.53
N LEU A 68 3.53 0.19 -5.21
CA LEU A 68 4.72 -0.67 -5.21
C LEU A 68 5.29 -0.90 -3.80
N MET A 69 5.25 0.15 -2.98
CA MET A 69 5.71 0.09 -1.60
C MET A 69 4.81 -0.80 -0.73
N ALA A 70 3.49 -0.68 -0.88
CA ALA A 70 2.53 -1.56 -0.22
C ALA A 70 2.74 -3.02 -0.63
N ALA A 71 2.97 -3.29 -1.93
CA ALA A 71 3.29 -4.63 -2.43
C ALA A 71 4.55 -5.21 -1.77
N GLN A 72 5.60 -4.39 -1.61
CA GLN A 72 6.85 -4.78 -0.97
C GLN A 72 6.66 -5.08 0.52
N LEU A 73 5.92 -4.22 1.24
CA LEU A 73 5.59 -4.44 2.64
C LEU A 73 4.78 -5.73 2.83
N GLY A 74 3.79 -5.98 1.99
CA GLY A 74 3.01 -7.21 2.02
C GLY A 74 3.85 -8.48 1.86
N LYS A 75 4.82 -8.48 0.94
CA LYS A 75 5.74 -9.63 0.73
C LYS A 75 6.61 -9.94 1.94
N ARG A 76 6.92 -8.94 2.76
CA ARG A 76 7.77 -9.09 3.95
C ARG A 76 7.00 -9.54 5.18
N GLN A 77 5.68 -9.49 5.12
CA GLN A 77 4.85 -9.74 6.28
C GLN A 77 4.54 -11.21 6.47
N THR A 78 4.79 -11.71 7.68
CA THR A 78 4.57 -13.11 8.07
C THR A 78 3.13 -13.35 8.51
N GLU A 79 2.50 -12.34 9.11
CA GLU A 79 1.10 -12.37 9.53
C GLU A 79 0.15 -12.32 8.32
N PRO A 80 -0.73 -13.33 8.14
CA PRO A 80 -1.66 -13.38 7.00
C PRO A 80 -2.59 -12.17 6.93
N GLY A 81 -3.10 -11.69 8.07
CA GLY A 81 -4.01 -10.54 8.14
C GLY A 81 -3.34 -9.27 7.62
N LEU A 82 -2.17 -8.92 8.15
CA LEU A 82 -1.41 -7.75 7.68
C LEU A 82 -0.95 -7.87 6.22
N ARG A 83 -0.58 -9.08 5.76
CA ARG A 83 -0.29 -9.30 4.35
C ARG A 83 -1.49 -9.00 3.46
N GLN A 84 -2.68 -9.40 3.90
CA GLN A 84 -3.92 -9.13 3.17
C GLN A 84 -4.27 -7.63 3.17
N VAL A 85 -4.05 -6.94 4.29
CA VAL A 85 -4.19 -5.48 4.37
C VAL A 85 -3.28 -4.79 3.35
N PHE A 86 -1.99 -5.14 3.31
CA PHE A 86 -1.07 -4.53 2.33
C PHE A 86 -1.42 -4.88 0.87
N LYS A 87 -1.93 -6.09 0.62
CA LYS A 87 -2.43 -6.46 -0.71
C LYS A 87 -3.65 -5.62 -1.13
N ALA A 88 -4.59 -5.40 -0.22
CA ALA A 88 -5.72 -4.50 -0.48
C ALA A 88 -5.25 -3.06 -0.72
N THR A 89 -4.29 -2.57 0.09
CA THR A 89 -3.69 -1.24 -0.07
C THR A 89 -2.97 -1.09 -1.42
N GLU A 90 -2.25 -2.12 -1.87
CA GLU A 90 -1.61 -2.12 -3.20
C GLU A 90 -2.64 -1.89 -4.31
N HIS A 91 -3.68 -2.71 -4.35
CA HIS A 91 -4.75 -2.59 -5.35
C HIS A 91 -5.49 -1.25 -5.24
N LEU A 92 -5.77 -0.78 -4.02
CA LEU A 92 -6.39 0.52 -3.82
C LEU A 92 -5.52 1.64 -4.39
N TYR A 93 -4.22 1.66 -4.09
CA TYR A 93 -3.32 2.69 -4.61
C TYR A 93 -3.09 2.57 -6.12
N ARG A 94 -3.14 1.37 -6.71
CA ARG A 94 -3.20 1.21 -8.18
C ARG A 94 -4.45 1.81 -8.79
N SER A 95 -5.60 1.61 -8.16
CA SER A 95 -6.84 2.26 -8.57
C SER A 95 -6.69 3.78 -8.59
N GLN A 96 -6.16 4.36 -7.52
CA GLN A 96 -5.93 5.80 -7.41
C GLN A 96 -4.93 6.32 -8.46
N GLU A 97 -3.82 5.61 -8.69
CA GLU A 97 -2.86 5.92 -9.76
C GLU A 97 -3.55 6.03 -11.13
N HIS A 98 -4.36 5.02 -11.48
CA HIS A 98 -5.09 4.99 -12.74
C HIS A 98 -6.17 6.07 -12.83
N GLY A 99 -6.86 6.37 -11.73
CA GLY A 99 -7.83 7.47 -11.66
C GLY A 99 -7.16 8.83 -11.91
N TYR A 100 -6.07 9.12 -11.18
CA TYR A 100 -5.30 10.35 -11.36
C TYR A 100 -4.68 10.46 -12.76
N ARG A 101 -4.15 9.37 -13.31
CA ARG A 101 -3.66 9.34 -14.70
C ARG A 101 -4.78 9.64 -15.69
N GLY A 102 -5.98 9.08 -15.50
CA GLY A 102 -7.14 9.38 -16.32
C GLY A 102 -7.50 10.86 -16.28
N LEU A 103 -7.52 11.45 -15.09
CA LEU A 103 -7.74 12.89 -14.90
C LEU A 103 -6.67 13.75 -15.57
N ALA A 104 -5.39 13.38 -15.42
CA ALA A 104 -4.27 14.09 -16.04
C ALA A 104 -4.38 14.08 -17.58
N LEU A 105 -4.71 12.92 -18.17
CA LEU A 105 -4.94 12.77 -19.60
C LEU A 105 -6.12 13.62 -20.07
N PHE A 106 -7.23 13.63 -19.32
CA PHE A 106 -8.41 14.43 -19.63
C PHE A 106 -8.11 15.93 -19.63
N ARG A 107 -7.42 16.41 -18.58
CA ARG A 107 -6.97 17.80 -18.45
C ARG A 107 -6.01 18.19 -19.58
N ARG A 108 -5.06 17.32 -19.93
CA ARG A 108 -4.11 17.55 -21.04
C ARG A 108 -4.81 17.67 -22.39
N ALA A 109 -5.91 16.94 -22.58
CA ALA A 109 -6.74 17.02 -23.78
C ALA A 109 -7.71 18.22 -23.77
N GLY A 110 -7.62 19.13 -22.79
CA GLY A 110 -8.50 20.30 -22.71
C GLY A 110 -9.89 20.02 -22.13
N GLY A 111 -10.13 18.82 -21.59
CA GLY A 111 -11.42 18.45 -21.01
C GLY A 111 -12.52 18.20 -22.06
N GLU A 112 -12.15 17.84 -23.29
CA GLU A 112 -13.10 17.55 -24.35
C GLU A 112 -13.96 16.32 -24.05
N LEU A 113 -15.27 16.43 -24.33
CA LEU A 113 -16.25 15.36 -24.12
C LEU A 113 -16.81 14.86 -25.47
N PRO A 114 -17.02 13.55 -25.65
CA PRO A 114 -16.66 12.48 -24.72
C PRO A 114 -15.14 12.34 -24.59
N ALA A 115 -14.68 11.88 -23.43
CA ALA A 115 -13.26 11.71 -23.19
C ALA A 115 -12.65 10.66 -24.15
N SER A 116 -11.35 10.78 -24.39
CA SER A 116 -10.64 9.85 -25.27
C SER A 116 -10.64 8.42 -24.74
N ALA A 117 -10.45 7.44 -25.64
CA ALA A 117 -10.29 6.03 -25.26
C ALA A 117 -9.17 5.80 -24.23
N GLY A 118 -8.10 6.63 -24.25
CA GLY A 118 -7.03 6.56 -23.26
C GLY A 118 -7.47 6.98 -21.85
N VAL A 119 -8.32 8.00 -21.75
CA VAL A 119 -8.90 8.44 -20.47
C VAL A 119 -9.82 7.35 -19.92
N CYS A 120 -10.77 6.88 -20.73
CA CYS A 120 -11.74 5.87 -20.30
C CYS A 120 -11.09 4.52 -20.00
N GLY A 121 -10.09 4.10 -20.78
CA GLY A 121 -9.29 2.92 -20.47
C GLY A 121 -8.56 3.03 -19.13
N SER A 122 -8.04 4.21 -18.79
CA SER A 122 -7.43 4.45 -17.47
C SER A 122 -8.46 4.33 -16.34
N LEU A 123 -9.68 4.85 -16.51
CA LEU A 123 -10.74 4.71 -15.51
C LEU A 123 -11.22 3.26 -15.36
N GLN A 124 -11.26 2.50 -16.46
CA GLN A 124 -11.61 1.08 -16.41
C GLN A 124 -10.57 0.27 -15.62
N LEU A 125 -9.28 0.54 -15.83
CA LEU A 125 -8.20 -0.05 -15.03
C LEU A 125 -8.32 0.35 -13.56
N ALA A 126 -8.66 1.61 -13.28
CA ALA A 126 -8.88 2.08 -11.92
C ALA A 126 -10.00 1.28 -11.22
N GLN A 127 -11.16 1.14 -11.88
CA GLN A 127 -12.29 0.38 -11.35
C GLN A 127 -11.96 -1.11 -11.15
N HIS A 128 -11.20 -1.71 -12.06
CA HIS A 128 -10.75 -3.09 -11.93
C HIS A 128 -9.90 -3.29 -10.67
N GLU A 129 -8.90 -2.43 -10.47
CA GLU A 129 -8.05 -2.48 -9.27
C GLU A 129 -8.83 -2.19 -7.99
N LEU A 130 -9.81 -1.28 -8.04
CA LEU A 130 -10.67 -1.01 -6.88
C LEU A 130 -11.48 -2.23 -6.47
N ARG A 131 -12.04 -2.97 -7.44
CA ARG A 131 -12.75 -4.23 -7.16
C ARG A 131 -11.83 -5.25 -6.51
N HIS A 132 -10.59 -5.40 -7.00
CA HIS A 132 -9.60 -6.29 -6.36
C HIS A 132 -9.31 -5.89 -4.91
N ALA A 133 -9.22 -4.59 -4.63
CA ALA A 133 -9.06 -4.10 -3.26
C ALA A 133 -10.26 -4.47 -2.38
N GLN A 134 -11.48 -4.22 -2.87
CA GLN A 134 -12.73 -4.53 -2.16
C GLN A 134 -12.91 -6.04 -1.91
N ASP A 135 -12.69 -6.87 -2.92
CA ASP A 135 -12.74 -8.33 -2.80
C ASP A 135 -11.73 -8.85 -1.77
N THR A 136 -10.52 -8.27 -1.77
CA THR A 136 -9.48 -8.62 -0.79
C THR A 136 -9.89 -8.22 0.63
N LEU A 137 -10.51 -7.05 0.81
CA LEU A 137 -10.98 -6.56 2.11
C LEU A 137 -12.18 -7.34 2.66
N ALA A 138 -13.09 -7.79 1.78
CA ALA A 138 -14.23 -8.62 2.13
C ALA A 138 -13.78 -10.03 2.57
N ALA A 139 -12.79 -10.60 1.88
CA ALA A 139 -12.22 -11.89 2.26
C ALA A 139 -11.55 -11.86 3.66
N SER A 140 -11.04 -10.71 4.10
CA SER A 140 -10.49 -10.55 5.46
C SER A 140 -11.55 -10.67 6.55
N GLU A 141 -12.79 -10.21 6.31
CA GLU A 141 -13.88 -10.24 7.30
C GLU A 141 -14.32 -11.65 7.67
N THR A 142 -14.14 -12.59 6.75
CA THR A 142 -14.55 -13.98 6.96
C THR A 142 -13.55 -14.75 7.84
N THR A 143 -12.33 -14.22 8.00
CA THR A 143 -11.23 -14.87 8.71
C THR A 143 -11.03 -14.32 10.13
N ASP A 144 -11.43 -13.07 10.38
CA ASP A 144 -11.28 -12.42 11.67
C ASP A 144 -12.44 -12.75 12.63
N GLN A 145 -12.08 -13.25 13.81
CA GLN A 145 -12.99 -13.45 14.94
C GLN A 145 -13.60 -12.09 15.34
N PRO A 146 -14.93 -11.99 15.57
CA PRO A 146 -15.59 -10.70 15.77
C PRO A 146 -15.14 -10.07 17.10
N GLY A 147 -14.32 -9.01 17.04
CA GLY A 147 -13.95 -8.29 18.27
C GLY A 147 -12.96 -7.13 18.17
N ALA A 148 -12.09 -7.07 17.16
CA ALA A 148 -11.15 -5.95 17.04
C ALA A 148 -10.78 -5.66 15.58
N ALA A 149 -11.67 -4.99 14.84
CA ALA A 149 -11.31 -4.45 13.54
C ALA A 149 -10.18 -3.42 13.72
N SER A 150 -9.03 -3.66 13.10
CA SER A 150 -7.90 -2.71 13.15
C SER A 150 -8.33 -1.35 12.56
N PRO A 151 -8.01 -0.22 13.22
CA PRO A 151 -8.35 1.11 12.71
C PRO A 151 -7.70 1.41 11.34
N LYS A 152 -6.57 0.78 11.01
CA LYS A 152 -5.97 0.87 9.67
C LYS A 152 -6.89 0.24 8.61
N LEU A 153 -7.54 -0.87 8.96
CA LEU A 153 -8.37 -1.64 8.04
C LEU A 153 -9.68 -0.90 7.74
N SER A 154 -10.32 -0.33 8.77
CA SER A 154 -11.50 0.53 8.57
C SER A 154 -11.19 1.76 7.70
N ALA A 155 -10.03 2.40 7.91
CA ALA A 155 -9.61 3.53 7.09
C ALA A 155 -9.39 3.16 5.61
N ILE A 156 -8.82 1.99 5.33
CA ILE A 156 -8.63 1.49 3.95
C ILE A 156 -9.99 1.21 3.30
N ARG A 157 -10.93 0.58 4.02
CA ARG A 157 -12.30 0.36 3.51
C ARG A 157 -12.99 1.66 3.17
N GLN A 158 -12.99 2.62 4.10
CA GLN A 158 -13.59 3.92 3.85
C GLN A 158 -12.98 4.58 2.61
N THR A 159 -11.65 4.54 2.48
CA THR A 159 -10.97 5.09 1.30
C THR A 159 -11.39 4.36 0.02
N ALA A 160 -11.55 3.04 0.04
CA ALA A 160 -12.03 2.28 -1.12
C ALA A 160 -13.47 2.67 -1.51
N ASP A 161 -14.35 2.85 -0.54
CA ASP A 161 -15.74 3.27 -0.76
C ASP A 161 -15.82 4.69 -1.33
N ASP A 162 -15.02 5.62 -0.77
CA ASP A 162 -14.92 6.99 -1.28
C ASP A 162 -14.43 6.99 -2.74
N TRP A 163 -13.45 6.15 -3.06
CA TRP A 163 -12.92 6.02 -4.41
C TRP A 163 -13.90 5.36 -5.40
N ALA A 164 -14.81 4.51 -4.94
CA ALA A 164 -15.88 4.00 -5.79
C ALA A 164 -16.78 5.14 -6.28
N ILE A 165 -17.10 6.07 -5.39
CA ILE A 165 -17.88 7.27 -5.71
C ILE A 165 -17.11 8.15 -6.70
N VAL A 166 -15.83 8.44 -6.41
CA VAL A 166 -14.98 9.28 -7.27
C VAL A 166 -14.89 8.69 -8.68
N LEU A 167 -14.56 7.40 -8.82
CA LEU A 167 -14.41 6.77 -10.13
C LEU A 167 -15.74 6.69 -10.89
N SER A 168 -16.86 6.45 -10.19
CA SER A 168 -18.19 6.49 -10.82
C SER A 168 -18.52 7.90 -11.31
N SER A 169 -18.21 8.93 -10.51
CA SER A 169 -18.40 10.33 -10.91
C SER A 169 -17.59 10.64 -12.16
N MET A 170 -16.29 10.36 -12.13
CA MET A 170 -15.39 10.57 -13.27
C MET A 170 -15.85 9.83 -14.53
N HIS A 171 -16.25 8.56 -14.41
CA HIS A 171 -16.73 7.78 -15.55
C HIS A 171 -17.93 8.44 -16.23
N SER A 172 -18.89 8.92 -15.42
CA SER A 172 -20.09 9.60 -15.91
C SER A 172 -19.81 11.00 -16.46
N GLU A 173 -19.00 11.80 -15.76
CA GLU A 173 -18.64 13.17 -16.14
C GLU A 173 -17.82 13.18 -17.43
N PHE A 174 -16.92 12.22 -17.59
CA PHE A 174 -16.07 12.08 -18.77
C PHE A 174 -16.81 11.40 -19.94
N ARG A 175 -18.06 10.96 -19.72
CA ARG A 175 -18.91 10.29 -20.70
C ARG A 175 -18.23 9.07 -21.30
N CYS A 176 -17.61 8.27 -20.45
CA CYS A 176 -17.06 6.98 -20.86
C CYS A 176 -18.19 6.00 -21.20
N PRO A 177 -18.00 5.15 -22.22
CA PRO A 177 -18.97 4.12 -22.56
C PRO A 177 -19.01 3.06 -21.45
N ASP A 178 -20.20 2.51 -21.20
CA ASP A 178 -20.42 1.39 -20.27
C ASP A 178 -19.85 0.06 -20.80
#